data_AF-A0AAW0JRX3-F1
#
_entry.id   AF-A0AAW0JRX3-F1
#
_cell.length_a   1.000
_cell.length_b   1.000
_cell.length_c   1.000
_cell.angle_alpha   90.00
_cell.angle_beta   90.00
_cell.angle_gamma   90.00
#
_symmetry.space_group_name_H-M   'P 1'
#
loop_
_entity.id
_entity.type
_entity.pdbx_description
1 polymer ?
#
loop_
_entity_poly.entity_id
_entity_poly.type
_entity_poly.pdbx_seq_one_letter_code
_entity_poly.pdbx_strand_id
1 'polypeptide(L)'
;MKVSELIDPATHKWDQNLLHGLFIPHEAELIASIPLCLNKVEDVVVWPFTPSRCYTVKSGSKFLAEEHLRSQQPSSTPNEKGLWKMI
;
A
#
# COMPACT_ATOMS: atom_id res chain seq x y z
N MET A 1 -16.60 8.36 5.35
CA MET A 1 -15.37 8.63 6.11
C MET A 1 -14.18 8.32 5.22
N LYS A 2 -13.23 9.23 5.12
CA LYS A 2 -11.97 9.03 4.38
C LYS A 2 -10.85 8.75 5.37
N VAL A 3 -9.83 7.99 4.96
CA VAL A 3 -8.66 7.70 5.82
C VAL A 3 -7.96 8.98 6.27
N SER A 4 -7.94 10.01 5.41
CA SER A 4 -7.40 11.34 5.73
C SER A 4 -8.07 12.02 6.94
N GLU A 5 -9.32 11.65 7.25
CA GLU A 5 -10.06 12.22 8.40
C GLU A 5 -9.61 11.59 9.74
N LEU A 6 -8.89 10.46 9.69
CA LEU A 6 -8.34 9.77 10.86
C LEU A 6 -6.94 10.30 11.25
N ILE A 7 -6.41 11.26 10.49
CA ILE A 7 -5.06 11.80 10.65
C ILE A 7 -5.17 13.23 11.18
N ASP A 8 -4.47 13.52 12.26
CA ASP A 8 -4.35 14.87 12.82
C ASP A 8 -3.60 15.77 11.81
N PRO A 9 -4.24 16.83 11.28
CA PRO A 9 -3.65 17.70 10.28
C PRO A 9 -2.47 18.55 10.80
N ALA A 10 -2.36 18.74 12.13
CA ALA A 10 -1.28 19.51 12.72
C ALA A 10 -0.03 18.66 12.97
N THR A 11 -0.20 17.43 13.46
CA THR A 11 0.93 16.55 13.83
C THR A 11 1.29 15.53 12.76
N HIS A 12 0.43 15.33 11.76
CA HIS A 12 0.53 14.28 10.74
C HIS A 12 0.69 12.88 11.36
N LYS A 13 -0.08 12.64 12.42
CA LYS A 13 -0.15 11.37 13.14
C LYS A 13 -1.59 10.87 13.17
N TRP A 14 -1.78 9.58 13.40
CA TRP A 14 -3.09 9.02 13.67
C TRP A 14 -3.73 9.69 14.89
N ASP A 15 -4.95 10.18 14.75
CA ASP A 15 -5.74 10.69 15.88
C ASP A 15 -6.22 9.50 16.74
N GLN A 16 -5.51 9.26 17.83
CA GLN A 16 -5.79 8.14 18.74
C GLN A 16 -7.19 8.25 19.36
N ASN A 17 -7.64 9.47 19.70
CA ASN A 17 -8.95 9.65 20.33
C ASN A 17 -10.06 9.30 19.35
N LEU A 18 -9.92 9.74 18.10
CA LEU A 18 -10.86 9.43 17.03
C LEU A 18 -10.86 7.93 16.70
N LEU A 19 -9.68 7.29 16.64
CA LEU A 19 -9.57 5.84 16.41
C LEU A 19 -10.25 5.03 17.51
N HIS A 20 -10.00 5.34 18.79
CA HIS A 20 -10.64 4.64 19.92
C HIS A 20 -12.15 4.91 20.02
N GLY A 21 -12.64 6.01 19.46
CA GLY A 21 -14.07 6.33 19.40
C GLY A 21 -14.83 5.63 18.27
N LEU A 22 -14.14 5.23 17.20
CA LEU A 22 -14.74 4.66 15.99
C LEU A 22 -14.50 3.15 15.84
N PHE A 23 -13.41 2.64 16.38
CA PHE A 23 -12.96 1.26 16.19
C PHE A 23 -12.80 0.55 17.54
N ILE A 24 -12.93 -0.78 17.52
CA ILE A 24 -12.61 -1.59 18.71
C ILE A 24 -11.10 -1.51 19.01
N PRO A 25 -10.65 -1.73 20.26
CA PRO A 25 -9.25 -1.53 20.64
C PRO A 25 -8.24 -2.23 19.72
N HIS A 26 -8.52 -3.48 19.36
CA HIS A 26 -7.68 -4.26 18.44
C HIS A 26 -7.57 -3.62 17.05
N GLU A 27 -8.67 -3.10 16.50
CA GLU A 27 -8.66 -2.44 15.19
C GLU A 27 -7.96 -1.08 15.25
N ALA A 28 -8.21 -0.31 16.31
CA ALA A 28 -7.55 0.98 16.52
C ALA A 28 -6.03 0.82 16.59
N GLU A 29 -5.53 -0.20 17.30
CA GLU A 29 -4.11 -0.54 17.37
C GLU A 29 -3.54 -0.94 16.00
N LEU A 30 -4.26 -1.80 15.26
CA LEU A 30 -3.84 -2.20 13.91
C LEU A 30 -3.75 -0.99 12.96
N ILE A 31 -4.73 -0.10 12.98
CA ILE A 31 -4.72 1.12 12.15
C ILE A 31 -3.56 2.02 12.58
N ALA A 32 -3.38 2.25 13.88
CA ALA A 32 -2.30 3.09 14.41
C ALA A 32 -0.90 2.53 14.10
N SER A 33 -0.78 1.22 13.84
CA SER A 33 0.48 0.57 13.45
C SER A 33 0.91 0.86 12.01
N ILE A 34 -0.01 1.33 11.15
CA ILE A 34 0.29 1.64 9.75
C ILE A 34 1.14 2.93 9.71
N PRO A 35 2.36 2.90 9.14
CA PRO A 35 3.19 4.09 9.07
C PRO A 35 2.58 5.11 8.10
N LEU A 36 2.43 6.36 8.55
CA LEU A 36 2.05 7.47 7.70
C LEU A 36 3.27 7.97 6.91
N CYS A 37 3.05 8.36 5.65
CA CYS A 37 4.09 8.98 4.84
C CYS A 37 4.52 10.31 5.47
N LEU A 38 5.82 10.58 5.59
CA LEU A 38 6.32 11.86 6.15
C LEU A 38 6.08 13.04 5.18
N ASN A 39 5.99 12.74 3.89
CA ASN A 39 5.76 13.72 2.85
C ASN A 39 4.27 13.76 2.54
N LYS A 40 3.71 14.96 2.48
CA LYS A 40 2.34 15.18 2.02
C LYS A 40 2.29 15.04 0.50
N VAL A 41 2.13 13.81 0.04
CA VAL A 41 1.96 13.46 -1.38
C VAL A 41 0.49 13.09 -1.59
N GLU A 42 -0.08 13.50 -2.72
CA GLU A 42 -1.42 13.07 -3.09
C GLU A 42 -1.42 11.57 -3.42
N ASP A 43 -2.48 10.87 -3.02
CA ASP A 43 -2.64 9.46 -3.36
C ASP A 43 -2.72 9.30 -4.89
N VAL A 44 -1.81 8.51 -5.45
CA VAL A 44 -1.78 8.19 -6.88
C VAL A 44 -2.06 6.71 -7.06
N VAL A 45 -2.97 6.39 -7.99
CA VAL A 45 -3.17 5.01 -8.44
C VAL A 45 -1.97 4.61 -9.30
N VAL A 46 -1.11 3.76 -8.75
CA VAL A 46 0.03 3.18 -9.47
C VAL A 46 -0.17 1.69 -9.58
N TRP A 47 -0.25 1.19 -10.81
CA TRP A 47 -0.21 -0.23 -11.10
C TRP A 47 1.21 -0.60 -11.54
N PRO A 48 1.87 -1.56 -10.87
CA PRO A 48 3.19 -2.00 -11.28
C PRO A 48 3.12 -2.57 -12.72
N PHE A 49 4.21 -2.43 -13.48
CA PHE A 49 4.36 -2.95 -14.85
C PHE A 49 3.42 -2.37 -15.92
N THR A 50 2.59 -1.37 -15.58
CA THR A 50 1.76 -0.62 -16.56
C THR A 50 2.14 0.86 -16.55
N PRO A 51 3.25 1.25 -17.22
CA PRO A 51 3.69 2.64 -17.27
C PRO A 51 2.70 3.58 -17.97
N SER A 52 1.73 3.03 -18.72
CA SER A 52 0.68 3.79 -19.42
C SER A 52 -0.52 4.17 -18.54
N ARG A 53 -0.55 3.81 -17.25
CA ARG A 53 -1.69 3.96 -16.32
C ARG A 53 -2.99 3.24 -16.73
N CYS A 54 -3.02 2.59 -17.89
CA CYS A 54 -4.16 1.80 -18.36
C CYS A 54 -3.99 0.34 -17.95
N TYR A 55 -4.45 0.00 -16.74
CA TYR A 55 -4.55 -1.39 -16.30
C TYR A 55 -5.80 -2.04 -16.90
N THR A 56 -5.61 -3.16 -17.59
CA THR A 56 -6.67 -3.95 -18.23
C THR A 56 -6.68 -5.36 -17.65
N VAL A 57 -7.79 -6.09 -17.82
CA VAL A 57 -7.86 -7.52 -17.46
C VAL A 57 -6.73 -8.32 -18.12
N LYS A 58 -6.37 -7.97 -19.37
CA LYS A 58 -5.27 -8.60 -20.10
C LYS A 58 -3.91 -8.34 -19.45
N SER A 59 -3.61 -7.10 -19.05
CA SER A 59 -2.34 -6.79 -18.37
C SER A 59 -2.28 -7.45 -16.99
N GLY A 60 -3.39 -7.48 -16.26
CA GLY A 60 -3.46 -8.15 -14.96
C GLY A 60 -3.27 -9.67 -15.05
N SER A 61 -3.95 -10.32 -15.98
CA SER A 61 -3.81 -11.77 -16.20
C SER A 61 -2.39 -12.13 -16.66
N LYS A 62 -1.79 -11.34 -17.56
CA LYS A 62 -0.40 -11.52 -17.98
C LYS A 62 0.57 -11.40 -16.81
N PHE A 63 0.40 -10.38 -15.97
CA PHE A 63 1.23 -10.18 -14.78
C PHE A 63 1.16 -11.39 -13.83
N LEU A 64 -0.04 -11.88 -13.52
CA LEU A 64 -0.22 -13.04 -12.63
C LEU A 64 0.38 -14.32 -13.24
N ALA A 65 0.27 -14.51 -14.55
CA ALA A 65 0.87 -15.64 -15.24
C ALA A 65 2.41 -15.59 -15.19
N GLU A 66 3.02 -14.42 -15.41
CA GLU A 66 4.47 -14.21 -15.31
C GLU A 66 4.98 -14.42 -13.88
N GLU A 67 4.25 -13.94 -12.86
CA GLU A 67 4.58 -14.18 -11.45
C GLU A 67 4.54 -15.67 -11.09
N HIS A 68 3.53 -16.40 -11.57
CA HIS A 68 3.41 -17.84 -11.35
C HIS A 68 4.55 -18.64 -11.99
N LEU A 69 5.05 -18.20 -13.15
CA LEU A 69 6.22 -18.79 -13.79
C LEU A 69 7.51 -18.47 -13.02
N ARG A 70 7.65 -17.24 -12.53
CA ARG A 70 8.82 -16.78 -11.75
C ARG A 70 8.95 -17.52 -10.41
N SER A 71 7.83 -17.78 -9.74
CA SER A 71 7.80 -18.53 -8.46
C SER A 71 8.15 -20.02 -8.61
N GLN A 72 8.08 -20.57 -9.83
CA GLN A 72 8.47 -21.95 -10.12
C GLN A 72 9.93 -22.10 -10.56
N GLN A 73 10.67 -21.01 -10.76
CA GLN A 73 12.11 -21.11 -11.03
C GLN A 73 12.87 -21.44 -9.72
N PRO A 74 13.80 -22.42 -9.74
CA PRO A 74 14.72 -22.62 -8.61
C PRO A 74 15.56 -21.36 -8.41
N SER A 75 15.52 -20.84 -7.20
CA SER A 75 16.05 -19.53 -6.82
C SER A 75 17.51 -19.32 -7.23
N SER A 76 17.75 -18.38 -8.14
CA SER A 76 18.94 -17.53 -8.07
C SER A 76 18.41 -16.14 -7.72
N THR A 77 18.65 -15.70 -6.48
CA THR A 77 18.18 -14.40 -5.97
C THR A 77 18.72 -13.25 -6.84
N PRO A 78 17.96 -12.14 -6.97
CA PRO A 78 18.07 -11.09 -5.96
C PRO A 78 16.72 -10.54 -5.50
N ASN A 79 16.47 -10.71 -4.21
CA ASN A 79 15.90 -9.72 -3.30
C ASN A 79 14.78 -8.79 -3.86
N GLU A 80 13.55 -9.28 -3.80
CA GLU A 80 12.31 -8.51 -4.07
C GLU A 80 11.99 -7.46 -2.98
N LYS A 81 12.91 -7.24 -2.03
CA LYS A 81 12.77 -6.26 -0.95
C LYS A 81 13.04 -4.87 -1.50
N GLY A 82 12.02 -4.25 -2.09
CA GLY A 82 12.12 -2.87 -2.56
C GLY A 82 11.11 -2.42 -3.59
N LEU A 83 10.17 -3.28 -4.01
CA LEU A 83 9.15 -2.89 -5.00
C LEU A 83 8.32 -1.68 -4.53
N TRP A 84 8.05 -1.58 -3.23
CA TRP A 84 7.38 -0.44 -2.59
C TRP A 84 8.28 0.80 -2.39
N LYS A 85 9.61 0.67 -2.58
CA LYS A 85 10.56 1.80 -2.53
C LYS A 85 10.73 2.49 -3.89
N MET A 86 10.21 1.90 -4.96
CA MET A 86 10.37 2.41 -6.33
C MET A 86 9.16 3.25 -6.78
N ILE A 87 8.17 3.47 -5.91
CA ILE A 87 6.95 4.24 -6.16
C ILE A 87 7.00 5.52 -5.33
#